data_AF-A0A351QUY8-F1
#
_entry.id   AF-A0A351QUY8-F1
#
_cell.length_a   1.000
_cell.length_b   1.000
_cell.length_c   1.000
_cell.angle_alpha   90.00
_cell.angle_beta   90.00
_cell.angle_gamma   90.00
#
_symmetry.space_group_name_H-M   'P 1'
#
loop_
_entity.id
_entity.type
_entity.pdbx_description
1 polymer ?
#
loop_
_entity_poly.entity_id
_entity_poly.type
_entity_poly.pdbx_seq_one_letter_code
_entity_poly.pdbx_strand_id
1 'polypeptide(L)' 'AKALPQDTVILTAGCAKYKYNKLDLGDIGGIPRVLDAGQCNDSYSLALIALKLKEVFELEDINELPIAFNIAWYEQ' A
#
# COMPACT_ATOMS: atom_id res chain seq x y z
N ALA A 1 1.66 -5.65 -9.94
CA ALA A 1 2.87 -5.91 -9.14
C ALA A 1 4.12 -5.95 -10.03
N LYS A 2 4.40 -7.02 -10.78
CA LYS A 2 5.65 -7.15 -11.57
C LYS A 2 5.96 -6.02 -12.55
N ALA A 3 4.94 -5.44 -13.17
CA ALA A 3 5.09 -4.38 -14.16
C ALA A 3 5.11 -2.96 -13.56
N LEU A 4 4.98 -2.81 -12.24
CA LEU A 4 5.06 -1.49 -11.61
C LEU A 4 6.50 -0.97 -11.65
N PRO A 5 6.71 0.34 -11.86
CA PRO A 5 8.03 0.96 -11.77
C PRO A 5 8.77 0.63 -10.46
N GLN A 6 10.09 0.58 -10.51
CA GLN A 6 10.92 0.12 -9.38
C GLN A 6 10.94 1.11 -8.20
N ASP A 7 10.46 2.33 -8.41
CA ASP A 7 10.33 3.41 -7.42
C ASP A 7 8.95 3.44 -6.72
N THR A 8 8.07 2.46 -6.99
CA THR A 8 6.77 2.33 -6.30
C THR A 8 6.80 1.29 -5.19
N VAL A 9 6.08 1.56 -4.10
CA VAL A 9 5.80 0.62 -3.00
C VAL A 9 4.35 0.16 -3.04
N ILE A 10 4.11 -1.13 -2.83
CA ILE A 10 2.79 -1.74 -2.70
C ILE A 10 2.40 -1.78 -1.22
N LEU A 11 1.30 -1.13 -0.86
CA LEU A 11 0.65 -1.26 0.44
C LEU A 11 -0.44 -2.33 0.35
N THR A 12 -0.45 -3.31 1.25
CA THR A 12 -1.41 -4.42 1.19
C THR A 12 -1.95 -4.84 2.55
N ALA A 13 -3.17 -5.38 2.55
CA ALA A 13 -3.85 -6.00 3.67
C ALA A 13 -4.81 -7.06 3.13
N GLY A 14 -5.05 -8.13 3.89
CA GLY A 14 -5.97 -9.20 3.50
C GLY A 14 -5.45 -10.16 2.42
N CYS A 15 -6.29 -11.08 1.95
CA CYS A 15 -5.87 -12.20 1.11
C CYS A 15 -5.43 -11.80 -0.31
N ALA A 16 -5.76 -10.60 -0.78
CA ALA A 16 -5.30 -10.07 -2.07
C ALA A 16 -3.77 -10.10 -2.21
N LYS A 17 -3.04 -10.01 -1.09
CA LYS A 17 -1.58 -10.08 -1.02
C LYS A 17 -0.99 -11.30 -1.71
N TYR A 18 -1.69 -12.45 -1.70
CA TYR A 18 -1.16 -13.71 -2.24
C TYR A 18 -0.95 -13.69 -3.75
N LYS A 19 -1.47 -12.68 -4.46
CA LYS A 19 -1.18 -12.46 -5.88
C LYS A 19 0.26 -11.96 -6.14
N TYR A 20 0.95 -11.44 -5.12
CA TYR A 20 2.26 -10.80 -5.30
C TYR A 20 3.25 -10.91 -4.14
N ASN A 21 2.84 -11.31 -2.93
CA ASN A 21 3.71 -11.34 -1.75
C ASN A 21 4.86 -12.37 -1.79
N LYS A 22 4.82 -13.32 -2.74
CA LYS A 22 5.90 -14.30 -2.99
C LYS A 22 6.81 -13.90 -4.15
N LEU A 23 6.63 -12.72 -4.71
CA LEU A 23 7.48 -12.20 -5.76
C LEU A 23 8.68 -11.50 -5.13
N ASP A 24 9.85 -11.70 -5.72
CA ASP A 24 11.04 -10.93 -5.37
C ASP A 24 10.96 -9.55 -6.05
N LEU A 25 10.44 -8.56 -5.30
CA LEU A 25 10.26 -7.19 -5.77
C LEU A 25 11.33 -6.23 -5.23
N GLY A 26 12.23 -6.70 -4.36
CA GLY A 26 13.29 -5.90 -3.74
C GLY A 26 12.79 -4.83 -2.75
N ASP A 27 13.63 -3.83 -2.54
CA ASP A 27 13.42 -2.69 -1.64
C ASP A 27 13.82 -1.35 -2.31
N ILE A 28 13.40 -0.25 -1.71
CA ILE A 28 13.80 1.12 -2.07
C ILE A 28 14.47 1.72 -0.84
N GLY A 29 15.78 1.85 -0.85
CA GLY A 29 16.53 2.43 0.27
C GLY A 29 16.36 1.67 1.59
N GLY A 30 16.23 0.35 1.53
CA GLY A 30 15.98 -0.52 2.68
C GLY A 30 14.49 -0.70 3.04
N ILE A 31 13.57 0.01 2.37
CA ILE A 31 12.12 -0.15 2.57
C ILE A 31 11.58 -1.19 1.59
N PRO A 32 11.02 -2.33 2.05
CA PRO A 32 10.49 -3.36 1.16
C PRO A 32 9.43 -2.81 0.21
N ARG A 33 9.45 -3.22 -1.06
CA ARG A 33 8.46 -2.80 -2.07
C ARG A 33 7.07 -3.40 -1.86
N VAL A 34 6.91 -4.31 -0.90
CA VAL A 34 5.61 -4.79 -0.42
C VAL A 34 5.57 -4.59 1.09
N LEU A 35 4.73 -3.66 1.54
CA LEU A 35 4.45 -3.44 2.95
C LEU A 35 3.08 -4.05 3.26
N ASP A 36 3.13 -5.15 4.02
CA ASP A 36 1.96 -5.92 4.41
C ASP A 36 1.50 -5.51 5.82
N ALA A 37 0.33 -4.88 5.89
CA ALA A 37 -0.28 -4.42 7.14
C ALA A 37 -1.01 -5.52 7.93
N GLY A 38 -1.31 -6.68 7.31
CA GLY A 38 -1.95 -7.80 7.99
C GLY A 38 -3.22 -8.32 7.31
N GLN A 39 -4.25 -8.64 8.09
CA GLN A 39 -5.55 -9.16 7.65
C GLN A 39 -6.38 -8.06 6.96
N CYS A 40 -7.55 -8.40 6.40
CA CYS A 40 -8.38 -7.42 5.67
C CYS A 40 -8.80 -6.24 6.54
N ASN A 41 -9.09 -6.47 7.82
CA ASN A 41 -9.38 -5.45 8.82
C ASN A 41 -8.21 -4.50 9.11
N ASP A 42 -6.97 -4.92 8.85
CA ASP A 42 -5.78 -4.06 8.98
C ASP A 42 -5.65 -3.04 7.84
N SER A 43 -6.61 -3.00 6.91
CA SER A 43 -6.82 -1.84 6.02
C SER A 43 -7.01 -0.53 6.81
N TYR A 44 -7.45 -0.62 8.07
CA TYR A 44 -7.47 0.52 8.99
C TYR A 44 -6.08 1.14 9.18
N SER A 45 -5.03 0.31 9.32
CA SER A 45 -3.65 0.78 9.44
C SER A 45 -3.20 1.53 8.18
N LEU A 46 -3.60 1.07 7.00
CA LEU A 46 -3.31 1.77 5.73
C LEU A 46 -4.02 3.14 5.65
N ALA A 47 -5.26 3.22 6.12
CA ALA A 47 -5.97 4.50 6.21
C ALA A 47 -5.27 5.47 7.18
N LEU A 48 -4.82 4.99 8.34
CA LEU A 48 -4.10 5.81 9.32
C LEU A 48 -2.75 6.31 8.78
N ILE A 49 -2.03 5.46 8.05
CA ILE A 49 -0.80 5.85 7.35
C ILE A 49 -1.08 6.96 6.35
N ALA A 50 -2.12 6.82 5.50
CA ALA A 50 -2.49 7.85 4.54
C ALA A 50 -2.86 9.17 5.24
N LEU A 51 -3.65 9.13 6.32
CA LEU A 51 -3.98 10.32 7.11
C LEU A 51 -2.72 10.98 7.71
N LYS A 52 -1.76 10.18 8.20
CA LYS A 52 -0.53 10.73 8.74
C LYS A 52 0.36 11.35 7.66
N LEU A 53 0.42 10.74 6.47
CA LEU A 53 1.12 11.32 5.33
C LEU A 53 0.47 12.65 4.90
N LYS A 54 -0.87 12.71 4.84
CA LYS A 54 -1.60 13.96 4.55
C LYS A 54 -1.20 15.07 5.51
N GLU A 55 -1.15 14.76 6.81
CA GLU A 55 -0.74 15.72 7.85
C GLU A 55 0.71 16.18 7.65
N VAL A 56 1.65 15.25 7.41
CA VAL A 56 3.08 15.56 7.23
C VAL A 56 3.36 16.36 5.96
N PHE A 57 2.60 16.11 4.89
CA PHE A 57 2.69 16.87 3.64
C PHE A 57 1.82 18.15 3.63
N GLU A 58 1.09 18.42 4.72
CA GLU A 58 0.23 19.61 4.87
C GLU A 58 -0.80 19.77 3.73
N LEU A 59 -1.35 18.65 3.23
CA LEU A 59 -2.30 18.67 2.12
C LEU A 59 -3.73 18.95 2.61
N GLU A 60 -4.52 19.67 1.81
CA GLU A 60 -5.92 19.96 2.14
C GLU A 60 -6.82 18.73 1.93
N ASP A 61 -6.57 17.96 0.88
CA ASP A 61 -7.29 16.74 0.52
C ASP A 61 -6.38 15.50 0.62
N ILE A 62 -6.92 14.38 1.12
CA ILE A 62 -6.20 13.09 1.16
C ILE A 62 -5.90 12.55 -0.25
N ASN A 63 -6.72 12.91 -1.24
CA ASN A 63 -6.60 12.45 -2.62
C ASN A 63 -5.43 13.12 -3.38
N GLU A 64 -4.80 14.14 -2.79
CA GLU A 64 -3.59 14.78 -3.33
C GLU A 64 -2.31 13.99 -3.00
N LEU A 65 -2.40 12.99 -2.11
CA LEU A 65 -1.29 12.11 -1.84
C LEU A 65 -0.89 11.32 -3.10
N PRO A 66 0.39 10.99 -3.26
CA PRO A 66 0.88 10.15 -4.35
C PRO A 66 0.52 8.66 -4.11
N ILE A 67 -0.76 8.38 -3.87
CA ILE A 67 -1.32 7.06 -3.58
C ILE A 67 -2.38 6.73 -4.61
N ALA A 68 -2.24 5.58 -5.28
CA ALA A 68 -3.25 5.03 -6.17
C ALA A 68 -3.90 3.79 -5.53
N PHE A 69 -5.23 3.75 -5.51
CA PHE A 69 -6.00 2.62 -5.00
C PHE A 69 -6.33 1.64 -6.13
N ASN A 70 -5.80 0.41 -6.03
CA ASN A 70 -6.13 -0.69 -6.92
C ASN A 70 -6.51 -1.92 -6.05
N ILE A 71 -7.76 -1.93 -5.60
CA ILE A 71 -8.27 -2.83 -4.57
C ILE A 71 -8.93 -4.04 -5.22
N ALA A 72 -8.56 -5.24 -4.76
CA ALA A 72 -9.28 -6.48 -5.10
C ALA A 72 -10.26 -6.82 -3.97
N TRP A 73 -11.47 -7.22 -4.33
CA TRP A 73 -12.53 -7.62 -3.39
C TRP A 73 -13.12 -8.97 -3.81
N TYR A 74 -13.75 -9.69 -2.87
CA TYR A 74 -14.39 -10.97 -3.13
C TYR A 74 -15.65 -11.19 -2.30
N GLU A 75 -15.56 -10.99 -0.99
CA GLU A 75 -16.67 -11.13 -0.03
C GLU A 75 -17.01 -9.78 0.61
N GLN A 76 -18.07 -9.77 1.44
CA GLN A 76 -18.61 -8.56 2.10
C GLN A 76 -17.70 -8.11 3.23
#